data_AF-A0A7W1QNL0-F1
#
_entry.id   AF-A0A7W1QNL0-F1
#
_cell.length_a   1.000
_cell.length_b   1.000
_cell.length_c   1.000
_cell.angle_alpha   90.00
_cell.angle_beta   90.00
_cell.angle_gamma   90.00
#
_symmetry.space_group_name_H-M   'P 1'
#
loop_
_entity.id
_entity.type
_entity.pdbx_description
1 polymer ?
#
loop_
_entity_poly.entity_id
_entity_poly.type
_entity_poly.pdbx_seq_one_letter_code
_entity_poly.pdbx_strand_id
1 'polypeptide(L)'
;MKATITSKGQVTIPGGIRDRLGLKAGQILEFDETAPFLKAHRVIDREKALSVLGSKSKELAGKTVEEWVTWLRGPIELPPKKRRSSR
;
A
#
# COMPACT_ATOMS: atom_id res chain seq x y z
N MET A 1 10.32 -12.97 -17.89
CA MET A 1 11.63 -12.31 -17.68
C MET A 1 12.41 -13.10 -16.65
N LYS A 2 13.73 -13.28 -16.86
CA LYS A 2 14.61 -14.09 -16.00
C LYS A 2 15.80 -13.22 -15.58
N ALA A 3 16.35 -13.46 -14.40
CA ALA A 3 17.59 -12.83 -13.93
C ALA A 3 18.50 -13.94 -13.39
N THR A 4 19.80 -13.79 -13.58
CA THR A 4 20.81 -14.74 -13.10
C THR A 4 21.32 -14.29 -11.73
N ILE A 5 21.46 -15.24 -10.80
CA ILE A 5 22.10 -15.01 -9.51
C ILE A 5 23.62 -14.99 -9.72
N THR A 6 24.31 -14.01 -9.17
CA THR A 6 25.77 -13.92 -9.24
C THR A 6 26.43 -14.95 -8.34
N SER A 7 27.73 -15.19 -8.50
CA SER A 7 28.51 -16.08 -7.61
C SER A 7 28.49 -15.65 -6.14
N LYS A 8 28.15 -14.38 -5.86
CA LYS A 8 28.00 -13.83 -4.51
C LYS A 8 26.57 -13.91 -3.97
N GLY A 9 25.65 -14.58 -4.67
CA GLY A 9 24.25 -14.70 -4.25
C GLY A 9 23.40 -13.46 -4.49
N GLN A 10 23.88 -12.47 -5.26
CA GLN A 10 23.11 -11.26 -5.56
C GLN A 10 22.22 -11.50 -6.79
N VAL A 11 20.98 -10.98 -6.74
CA VAL A 11 20.07 -10.94 -7.88
C VAL A 11 19.82 -9.50 -8.29
N THR A 12 19.94 -9.21 -9.59
CA THR A 12 19.63 -7.88 -10.12
C THR A 12 18.14 -7.79 -10.43
N ILE A 13 17.47 -6.75 -9.93
CA ILE A 13 16.06 -6.47 -10.24
C ILE A 13 15.99 -5.72 -11.58
N PRO A 14 15.30 -6.25 -12.62
CA PRO A 14 15.14 -5.57 -13.89
C PRO A 14 14.45 -4.20 -13.77
N GLY A 15 14.84 -3.24 -14.62
CA GLY A 15 14.39 -1.85 -14.56
C GLY A 15 12.87 -1.67 -14.46
N GLY A 16 12.10 -2.35 -15.32
CA GLY A 16 10.63 -2.23 -15.29
C GLY A 16 9.99 -2.73 -13.99
N ILE A 17 10.60 -3.70 -13.30
CA ILE A 17 10.13 -4.14 -11.98
C ILE A 17 10.52 -3.11 -10.92
N ARG A 18 11.76 -2.61 -10.98
CA ARG A 18 12.26 -1.56 -10.09
C ARG A 18 11.36 -0.33 -10.11
N ASP A 19 11.01 0.15 -11.30
CA ASP A 19 10.22 1.36 -11.48
C ASP A 19 8.77 1.15 -11.01
N ARG A 20 8.16 0.00 -11.34
CA ARG A 20 6.81 -0.36 -10.90
C ARG A 20 6.69 -0.51 -9.38
N LEU A 21 7.73 -1.02 -8.72
CA LEU A 21 7.79 -1.17 -7.27
C LEU A 21 8.31 0.09 -6.55
N GLY A 22 8.72 1.13 -7.30
CA GLY A 22 9.28 2.37 -6.75
C GLY A 22 10.58 2.15 -5.97
N LEU A 23 11.36 1.13 -6.34
CA LEU A 23 12.61 0.78 -5.67
C LEU A 23 13.73 1.74 -6.09
N LYS A 24 14.48 2.26 -5.12
CA LYS A 24 15.59 3.20 -5.32
C LYS A 24 16.89 2.59 -4.81
N ALA A 25 18.01 3.03 -5.39
CA ALA A 25 19.33 2.64 -4.90
C ALA A 25 19.50 3.04 -3.42
N GLY A 26 20.10 2.15 -2.63
CA GLY A 26 20.31 2.34 -1.19
C GLY A 26 19.12 1.95 -0.30
N GLN A 27 17.99 1.51 -0.87
CA GLN A 27 16.89 0.98 -0.07
C GLN A 27 17.21 -0.42 0.48
N ILE A 28 16.81 -0.64 1.74
CA ILE A 28 16.88 -1.94 2.41
C ILE A 28 15.59 -2.70 2.12
N LEU A 29 15.74 -3.96 1.71
CA LEU A 29 14.64 -4.90 1.50
C LEU A 29 14.73 -5.98 2.57
N GLU A 30 13.62 -6.26 3.22
CA GLU A 30 13.48 -7.38 4.15
C GLU A 30 13.01 -8.61 3.39
N PHE A 31 13.69 -9.73 3.60
CA PHE A 31 13.35 -11.01 3.01
C PHE A 31 12.55 -11.83 4.02
N ASP A 32 11.44 -12.40 3.57
CA ASP A 32 10.67 -13.39 4.32
C ASP A 32 11.16 -14.80 3.96
N GLU A 33 11.85 -15.45 4.89
CA GLU A 33 12.41 -16.80 4.71
C GLU A 33 11.34 -17.91 4.69
N THR A 34 10.14 -17.63 5.19
CA THR A 34 9.05 -18.61 5.25
C THR A 34 8.22 -18.68 3.98
N ALA A 35 8.41 -17.71 3.07
CA ALA A 35 7.68 -17.64 1.82
C ALA A 35 8.21 -18.64 0.79
N PRO A 36 7.35 -19.35 0.04
CA PRO A 36 7.76 -20.27 -1.03
C PRO A 36 8.35 -19.56 -2.26
N PHE A 37 8.42 -18.23 -2.25
CA PHE A 37 8.98 -17.40 -3.28
C PHE A 37 9.62 -16.15 -2.66
N LEU A 38 10.64 -15.61 -3.34
CA LEU A 38 11.31 -14.39 -2.90
C LEU A 38 10.33 -13.20 -2.94
N LYS A 39 9.89 -12.75 -1.76
CA LYS A 39 8.99 -11.62 -1.60
C LYS A 39 9.75 -10.47 -0.93
N ALA A 40 10.15 -9.48 -1.72
CA ALA A 40 10.65 -8.22 -1.19
C ALA A 40 9.50 -7.22 -1.09
N HIS A 41 9.35 -6.61 0.08
CA HIS A 41 8.44 -5.49 0.28
C HIS A 41 9.24 -4.30 0.80
N ARG A 42 8.73 -3.09 0.56
CA ARG A 42 9.35 -1.89 1.10
C ARG A 42 9.24 -1.94 2.62
N VAL A 43 10.37 -1.86 3.32
CA VAL A 43 10.38 -1.69 4.78
C VAL A 43 9.79 -0.33 5.10
N ILE A 44 8.73 -0.33 5.89
CA ILE A 44 8.08 0.88 6.39
C ILE A 44 8.42 0.98 7.87
N ASP A 45 8.94 2.13 8.28
CA ASP A 45 9.10 2.45 9.70
C ASP A 45 7.71 2.53 10.35
N ARG A 46 7.37 1.49 11.12
CA ARG A 46 6.06 1.32 11.73
C ARG A 46 5.81 2.36 12.83
N GLU A 47 6.82 2.71 13.63
CA GLU A 47 6.67 3.74 14.67
C GLU A 47 6.39 5.10 14.03
N LYS A 48 7.14 5.46 12.98
CA LYS A 48 6.91 6.71 12.25
C LYS A 48 5.56 6.74 11.53
N ALA A 49 5.10 5.59 11.02
CA ALA A 49 3.77 5.49 10.41
C ALA A 49 2.65 5.64 11.46
N LEU A 50 2.85 5.11 12.67
CA LEU A 50 1.89 5.22 13.76
C LEU A 50 1.90 6.62 14.40
N SER A 51 3.02 7.33 14.41
CA SER A 51 3.11 8.67 15.01
C SER A 51 2.28 9.73 14.29
N VAL A 52 1.96 9.51 13.00
CA VAL A 52 1.14 10.43 12.20
C VAL A 52 -0.36 10.11 12.25
N LEU A 53 -0.75 8.94 12.78
CA LEU A 53 -2.15 8.56 12.93
C LEU A 53 -2.84 9.50 13.91
N GLY A 54 -3.97 10.08 13.48
CA GLY A 54 -4.73 11.04 14.30
C GLY A 54 -4.12 12.44 14.41
N SER A 55 -3.00 12.73 13.72
CA SER A 55 -2.34 14.05 13.71
C SER A 55 -3.24 15.20 13.23
N LYS A 56 -4.30 14.88 12.47
CA LYS A 56 -5.29 15.83 11.95
C LYS A 56 -6.66 15.74 12.62
N SER A 57 -6.74 15.13 13.81
CA SER A 57 -7.99 14.93 14.55
C SER A 57 -8.79 16.21 14.79
N LYS A 58 -8.13 17.35 15.04
CA LYS A 58 -8.80 18.66 15.20
C LYS A 58 -9.29 19.25 13.88
N GLU A 59 -8.51 19.12 12.81
CA GLU A 59 -8.85 19.65 11.49
C GLU A 59 -9.94 18.83 10.79
N LEU A 60 -9.98 17.52 11.09
CA LEU A 60 -10.97 16.58 10.57
C LEU A 60 -12.19 16.43 11.49
N ALA A 61 -12.22 17.15 12.61
CA ALA A 61 -13.35 17.16 13.51
C ALA A 61 -14.58 17.81 12.86
N GLY A 62 -15.77 17.39 13.29
CA GLY A 62 -17.03 18.03 12.90
C GLY A 62 -17.64 17.54 11.59
N LYS A 63 -17.11 16.47 10.99
CA LYS A 63 -17.76 15.75 9.88
C LYS A 63 -17.79 14.25 10.15
N THR A 64 -18.87 13.59 9.74
CA THR A 64 -18.93 12.13 9.76
C THR A 64 -18.05 11.55 8.66
N VAL A 65 -17.78 10.24 8.74
CA VAL A 65 -17.00 9.53 7.73
C VAL A 65 -17.67 9.66 6.35
N GLU A 66 -19.00 9.60 6.29
CA GLU A 66 -19.78 9.70 5.06
C GLU A 66 -19.64 11.08 4.41
N GLU A 67 -19.63 12.15 5.20
CA GLU A 67 -19.43 13.52 4.72
C GLU A 67 -18.03 13.72 4.16
N TRP A 68 -17.00 13.17 4.85
CA TRP A 68 -15.63 13.20 4.36
C TRP A 68 -15.47 12.41 3.06
N VAL A 69 -16.04 11.21 2.98
CA VAL A 69 -15.99 10.37 1.77
C VAL A 69 -16.69 11.05 0.60
N THR A 70 -17.84 11.68 0.84
CA THR A 70 -18.59 12.41 -0.20
C THR A 70 -17.80 13.62 -0.69
N TRP A 71 -17.19 14.38 0.21
CA TRP A 71 -16.37 15.54 -0.14
C TRP A 71 -15.12 15.14 -0.94
N LEU A 72 -14.41 14.07 -0.53
CA LEU A 72 -13.20 13.60 -1.21
C LEU A 72 -13.47 12.95 -2.56
N ARG A 73 -14.54 12.16 -2.68
CA ARG A 73 -14.88 11.45 -3.93
C ARG A 73 -15.62 12.33 -4.95
N GLY A 74 -16.33 13.35 -4.48
CA GLY A 74 -17.28 14.10 -5.30
C GLY A 74 -18.64 13.39 -5.43
N PRO A 75 -19.60 14.01 -6.15
CA PRO A 75 -20.92 13.44 -6.33
C PRO A 75 -20.85 12.11 -7.11
N ILE A 76 -21.46 11.06 -6.55
CA ILE A 76 -21.57 9.76 -7.22
C ILE A 76 -23.04 9.39 -7.37
N GLU A 77 -23.42 8.86 -8.53
CA GLU A 77 -24.71 8.20 -8.70
C GLU A 77 -24.63 6.81 -8.07
N LEU A 78 -25.40 6.61 -7.00
CA LEU A 78 -25.48 5.31 -6.36
C LEU A 78 -26.37 4.38 -7.20
N PRO A 79 -25.97 3.11 -7.41
CA PRO A 79 -26.85 2.14 -8.04
C PRO A 79 -28.12 1.95 -7.19
N PRO A 80 -29.26 1.61 -7.82
CA PRO A 80 -30.53 1.47 -7.12
C PRO A 80 -30.43 0.44 -6.00
N LYS A 81 -30.96 0.79 -4.83
CA LYS A 81 -30.90 -0.02 -3.61
C LYS A 81 -31.61 -1.36 -3.87
N LYS A 82 -30.86 -2.47 -3.97
CA LYS A 82 -31.46 -3.81 -4.03
C LYS A 82 -32.31 -4.00 -2.77
N ARG A 83 -33.62 -4.19 -2.95
CA ARG A 83 -34.53 -4.61 -1.86
C ARG A 83 -33.95 -5.89 -1.26
N ARG A 84 -33.59 -5.83 0.02
CA ARG A 84 -33.20 -7.03 0.77
C ARG A 84 -34.42 -7.94 0.77
N SER A 85 -34.31 -9.09 0.10
CA SER A 85 -35.26 -10.19 0.24
C SER A 85 -35.24 -10.61 1.71
N SER A 86 -36.31 -10.31 2.43
CA SER A 86 -36.60 -10.90 3.74
C SER A 86 -36.69 -12.42 3.55
N ARG A 87 -35.74 -13.16 4.12
CA ARG A 87 -35.90 -14.57 4.45
C ARG A 87 -36.29 -14.67 5.90
#